data_AF-A0A958KJ41-F1
#
_entry.id   AF-A0A958KJ41-F1
#
_cell.length_a   1.000
_cell.length_b   1.000
_cell.length_c   1.000
_cell.angle_alpha   90.00
_cell.angle_beta   90.00
_cell.angle_gamma   90.00
#
_symmetry.space_group_name_H-M   'P 1'
#
loop_
_entity.id
_entity.type
_entity.pdbx_description
1 polymer ?
#
loop_
_entity_poly.entity_id
_entity_poly.type
_entity_poly.pdbx_seq_one_letter_code
_entity_poly.pdbx_strand_id
1 'polypeptide(L)'
;MRRSALSLLTPLLLCSSCVDYRALSPEQAALREEHLQSLLNQSIEYMEQGSDDTLENANNALELARDLDPNDPRVLDALGCVEWRRGNYKLAAYFFEKALAADSGYDRAYVHLALNEERLGRIDSAEELLRIAIQLNPMNFRARNNYAALLLDKGFPHEARKQLQRAAHSAGREDAIMEINLRQTSPSY
;
A
#
# COMPACT_ATOMS: atom_id res chain seq x y z
N MET A 1 -0.83 -67.64 -25.11
CA MET A 1 -1.82 -67.54 -24.01
C MET A 1 -1.25 -66.68 -22.89
N ARG A 2 -1.97 -65.61 -22.54
CA ARG A 2 -2.09 -64.85 -21.27
C ARG A 2 -0.86 -64.59 -20.36
N ARG A 3 -0.63 -63.28 -20.12
CA ARG A 3 -0.49 -62.52 -18.83
C ARG A 3 0.38 -63.17 -17.73
N SER A 4 1.32 -62.47 -17.10
CA SER A 4 1.07 -61.28 -16.28
C SER A 4 2.37 -60.54 -15.93
N ALA A 5 2.32 -59.21 -16.00
CA ALA A 5 3.23 -58.32 -15.32
C ALA A 5 2.93 -58.34 -13.81
N LEU A 6 3.96 -58.39 -12.97
CA LEU A 6 3.86 -58.06 -11.56
C LEU A 6 5.02 -57.12 -11.22
N SER A 7 4.66 -55.84 -11.08
CA SER A 7 5.48 -54.75 -10.59
C SER A 7 5.81 -54.98 -9.11
N LEU A 8 7.09 -55.05 -8.77
CA LEU A 8 7.53 -54.94 -7.38
C LEU A 8 7.44 -53.48 -6.94
N LEU A 9 6.32 -53.15 -6.28
CA LEU A 9 6.14 -51.96 -5.46
C LEU A 9 7.09 -52.06 -4.25
N THR A 10 8.18 -51.29 -4.24
CA THR A 10 8.93 -51.00 -3.02
C THR A 10 8.10 -50.04 -2.16
N PRO A 11 7.82 -50.35 -0.88
CA PRO A 11 7.09 -49.45 -0.02
C PRO A 11 8.01 -48.29 0.37
N LEU A 12 7.72 -47.09 -0.13
CA LEU A 12 8.24 -45.85 0.43
C LEU A 12 7.68 -45.71 1.85
N LEU A 13 8.50 -46.05 2.84
CA LEU A 13 8.32 -45.60 4.22
C LEU A 13 8.55 -44.09 4.25
N LEU A 14 7.47 -43.32 4.17
CA LEU A 14 7.47 -41.88 4.42
C LEU A 14 7.81 -41.64 5.89
N CYS A 15 9.01 -41.15 6.14
CA CYS A 15 9.36 -40.55 7.42
C CYS A 15 8.63 -39.21 7.52
N SER A 16 7.68 -39.10 8.45
CA SER A 16 6.79 -37.95 8.67
C SER A 16 7.48 -36.68 9.18
N SER A 17 8.78 -36.47 8.94
CA SER A 17 9.53 -35.36 9.52
C SER A 17 10.39 -34.55 8.55
N CYS A 18 10.42 -34.89 7.25
CA CYS A 18 11.16 -34.10 6.27
C CYS A 18 10.47 -34.10 4.89
N VAL A 19 9.30 -33.46 4.78
CA VAL A 19 8.93 -32.90 3.47
C VAL A 19 9.42 -31.46 3.47
N ASP A 20 10.54 -31.23 2.79
CA ASP A 20 10.96 -29.88 2.42
C ASP A 20 9.98 -29.37 1.33
N TYR A 21 8.83 -28.85 1.77
CA TYR A 21 7.82 -28.12 0.97
C TYR A 21 8.30 -26.71 0.57
N ARG A 22 9.61 -26.48 0.44
CA ARG A 22 10.22 -25.13 0.50
C ARG A 22 9.98 -24.22 -0.71
N ALA A 23 9.12 -24.59 -1.65
CA ALA A 23 8.54 -23.63 -2.59
C ALA A 23 7.08 -24.00 -2.86
N LEU A 24 6.17 -23.03 -2.72
CA LEU A 24 4.80 -23.16 -3.20
C LEU A 24 4.83 -23.49 -4.70
N SER A 25 3.93 -24.36 -5.14
CA SER A 25 3.70 -24.48 -6.59
C SER A 25 3.20 -23.14 -7.15
N PRO A 26 3.41 -22.83 -8.44
CA PRO A 26 2.94 -21.58 -9.04
C PRO A 26 1.44 -21.34 -8.83
N GLU A 27 0.63 -22.41 -8.84
CA GLU A 27 -0.81 -22.36 -8.57
C GLU A 27 -1.11 -21.94 -7.12
N GLN A 28 -0.41 -22.55 -6.14
CA GLN A 28 -0.57 -22.20 -4.73
C GLN A 28 -0.05 -20.79 -4.42
N ALA A 29 1.00 -20.34 -5.11
CA ALA A 29 1.50 -18.98 -4.98
C ALA A 29 0.52 -17.95 -5.55
N ALA A 30 -0.07 -18.25 -6.73
CA ALA A 30 -1.10 -17.39 -7.33
C ALA A 30 -2.36 -17.29 -6.45
N LEU A 31 -2.82 -18.41 -5.89
CA LEU A 31 -3.96 -18.42 -4.97
C LEU A 31 -3.66 -17.62 -3.69
N ARG A 32 -2.44 -17.72 -3.17
CA ARG A 32 -2.01 -16.92 -2.01
C ARG A 32 -2.03 -15.43 -2.34
N GLU A 33 -1.50 -15.03 -3.50
CA GLU A 33 -1.49 -13.63 -3.94
C GLU A 33 -2.90 -13.09 -4.15
N GLU A 34 -3.81 -13.86 -4.75
CA GLU A 34 -5.21 -13.47 -4.91
C GLU A 34 -5.88 -13.26 -3.55
N HIS A 35 -5.66 -14.18 -2.60
CA HIS A 35 -6.19 -14.06 -1.25
C HIS A 35 -5.63 -12.84 -0.52
N LEU A 36 -4.32 -12.59 -0.63
CA LEU A 36 -3.65 -11.41 -0.08
C LEU A 36 -4.24 -10.12 -0.65
N GLN A 37 -4.41 -10.05 -1.97
CA GLN A 37 -4.99 -8.91 -2.65
C GLN A 37 -6.45 -8.68 -2.24
N SER A 38 -7.23 -9.74 -2.05
CA SER A 38 -8.60 -9.66 -1.56
C SER A 38 -8.65 -9.04 -0.16
N LEU A 39 -7.80 -9.50 0.77
CA LEU A 39 -7.72 -8.98 2.13
C LEU A 39 -7.28 -7.51 2.16
N LEU A 40 -6.32 -7.13 1.31
CA LEU A 40 -5.91 -5.73 1.14
C LEU A 40 -7.08 -4.86 0.65
N ASN A 41 -7.83 -5.32 -0.36
CA ASN A 41 -8.99 -4.58 -0.87
C ASN A 41 -10.08 -4.41 0.20
N GLN A 42 -10.39 -5.47 0.95
CA GLN A 42 -11.34 -5.41 2.07
C GLN A 42 -10.87 -4.41 3.14
N SER A 43 -9.59 -4.43 3.50
CA SER A 43 -9.06 -3.47 4.48
C SER A 43 -9.20 -2.02 4.03
N ILE A 44 -9.04 -1.74 2.73
CA ILE A 44 -9.19 -0.40 2.15
C ILE A 44 -10.65 0.03 2.23
N GLU A 45 -11.58 -0.84 1.85
CA GLU A 45 -13.02 -0.57 1.94
C GLU A 45 -13.45 -0.24 3.38
N TYR A 46 -12.95 -0.98 4.36
CA TYR A 46 -13.20 -0.69 5.77
C TYR A 46 -12.57 0.64 6.24
N MET A 47 -11.39 0.98 5.74
CA MET A 47 -10.73 2.26 6.04
C MET A 47 -11.46 3.47 5.45
N GLU A 48 -12.16 3.31 4.32
CA GLU A 48 -12.95 4.38 3.70
C GLU A 48 -14.17 4.79 4.54
N GLN A 49 -14.78 3.83 5.26
CA GLN A 49 -15.94 4.08 6.11
C GLN A 49 -15.58 4.81 7.41
N GLY A 50 -14.37 4.58 7.94
CA GLY A 50 -13.74 5.42 8.96
C GLY A 50 -14.34 5.42 10.37
N SER A 51 -15.27 4.53 10.72
CA SER A 51 -15.72 4.36 12.11
C SER A 51 -14.74 3.47 12.89
N ASP A 52 -14.75 3.53 14.22
CA ASP A 52 -13.87 2.70 15.06
C ASP A 52 -14.07 1.19 14.79
N ASP A 53 -15.34 0.77 14.64
CA ASP A 53 -15.70 -0.61 14.30
C ASP A 53 -15.16 -1.03 12.92
N THR A 54 -15.18 -0.12 11.94
CA THR A 54 -14.65 -0.44 10.60
C THR A 54 -13.12 -0.44 10.60
N LEU A 55 -12.45 0.41 11.38
CA LEU A 55 -11.00 0.35 11.54
C LEU A 55 -10.55 -0.96 12.20
N GLU A 56 -11.34 -1.51 13.11
CA GLU A 56 -11.05 -2.83 13.68
C GLU A 56 -11.23 -3.95 12.64
N ASN A 57 -12.27 -3.89 11.80
CA ASN A 57 -12.43 -4.83 10.69
C ASN A 57 -11.28 -4.72 9.67
N ALA A 58 -10.80 -3.51 9.40
CA ALA A 58 -9.61 -3.29 8.57
C ALA A 58 -8.38 -3.95 9.18
N ASN A 59 -8.17 -3.77 10.49
CA ASN A 59 -7.05 -4.38 11.21
C ASN A 59 -7.12 -5.91 11.15
N ASN A 60 -8.29 -6.51 11.40
CA ASN A 60 -8.48 -7.97 11.32
C ASN A 60 -8.15 -8.53 9.93
N ALA A 61 -8.60 -7.88 8.86
CA ALA A 61 -8.26 -8.28 7.49
C ALA A 61 -6.74 -8.18 7.23
N LEU A 62 -6.09 -7.15 7.76
CA LEU A 62 -4.64 -6.96 7.62
C LEU A 62 -3.82 -7.94 8.46
N GLU A 63 -4.33 -8.40 9.61
CA GLU A 63 -3.67 -9.47 10.37
C GLU A 63 -3.65 -10.78 9.58
N LEU A 64 -4.77 -11.14 8.95
CA LEU A 64 -4.82 -12.29 8.05
C LEU A 64 -3.89 -12.12 6.85
N ALA A 65 -3.81 -10.91 6.29
CA ALA A 65 -2.90 -10.63 5.17
C ALA A 65 -1.43 -10.75 5.58
N ARG A 66 -1.09 -10.28 6.78
CA ARG A 66 0.25 -10.38 7.39
C ARG A 66 0.64 -11.83 7.68
N ASP A 67 -0.31 -12.70 8.01
CA ASP A 67 -0.04 -14.13 8.18
C ASP A 67 0.30 -14.84 6.85
N LEU A 68 -0.20 -14.31 5.72
CA LEU A 68 0.14 -14.82 4.39
C LEU A 68 1.53 -14.35 3.94
N ASP A 69 1.84 -13.07 4.14
CA ASP A 69 3.15 -12.47 3.88
C ASP A 69 3.47 -11.36 4.91
N PRO A 70 4.32 -11.64 5.91
CA PRO A 70 4.66 -10.67 6.95
C PRO A 70 5.49 -9.48 6.46
N ASN A 71 6.11 -9.59 5.28
CA ASN A 71 7.00 -8.58 4.72
C ASN A 71 6.42 -7.94 3.45
N ASP A 72 5.15 -8.18 3.12
CA ASP A 72 4.54 -7.50 1.98
C ASP A 72 4.43 -5.98 2.28
N PRO A 73 5.04 -5.11 1.45
CA PRO A 73 5.07 -3.68 1.72
C PRO A 73 3.67 -3.05 1.66
N ARG A 74 2.72 -3.63 0.90
CA ARG A 74 1.34 -3.15 0.82
C ARG A 74 0.59 -3.40 2.13
N VAL A 75 0.82 -4.56 2.76
CA VAL A 75 0.22 -4.90 4.06
C VAL A 75 0.78 -4.01 5.16
N LEU A 76 2.10 -3.86 5.21
CA LEU A 76 2.78 -3.00 6.17
C LEU A 76 2.31 -1.54 6.01
N ASP A 77 2.21 -1.04 4.79
CA ASP A 77 1.68 0.29 4.49
C ASP A 77 0.22 0.46 4.94
N ALA A 78 -0.64 -0.53 4.68
CA ALA A 78 -2.04 -0.48 5.09
C ALA A 78 -2.20 -0.51 6.62
N LEU A 79 -1.39 -1.30 7.34
CA LEU A 79 -1.33 -1.27 8.82
C LEU A 79 -0.92 0.11 9.33
N GLY A 80 0.07 0.75 8.69
CA GLY A 80 0.46 2.11 8.99
C GLY A 80 -0.67 3.11 8.78
N CYS A 81 -1.46 2.96 7.71
CA CYS A 81 -2.64 3.78 7.44
C CYS A 81 -3.74 3.63 8.51
N VAL A 82 -4.01 2.42 8.99
CA VAL A 82 -4.96 2.18 10.09
C VAL A 82 -4.51 2.91 11.35
N GLU A 83 -3.24 2.78 11.71
CA GLU A 83 -2.68 3.44 12.90
C GLU A 83 -2.62 4.97 12.76
N TRP A 84 -2.36 5.47 11.56
CA TRP A 84 -2.43 6.90 11.28
C TRP A 84 -3.85 7.45 11.47
N ARG A 85 -4.88 6.72 10.99
CA ARG A 85 -6.29 7.08 11.19
C ARG A 85 -6.71 7.05 12.66
N ARG A 86 -6.13 6.14 13.45
CA ARG A 86 -6.29 6.08 14.91
C ARG A 86 -5.54 7.20 15.66
N GLY A 87 -4.75 8.02 14.96
CA GLY A 87 -3.91 9.07 15.56
C GLY A 87 -2.62 8.56 16.20
N ASN A 88 -2.30 7.28 16.02
CA ASN A 88 -1.10 6.63 16.55
C ASN A 88 0.11 6.88 15.64
N TYR A 89 0.47 8.14 15.41
CA TYR A 89 1.48 8.55 14.42
C TYR A 89 2.87 7.93 14.59
N LYS A 90 3.25 7.56 15.82
CA LYS A 90 4.50 6.82 16.07
C LYS A 90 4.45 5.40 15.52
N LEU A 91 3.33 4.72 15.73
CA LEU A 91 3.13 3.35 15.26
C LEU A 91 2.90 3.32 13.74
N ALA A 92 2.21 4.34 13.21
CA ALA A 92 2.10 4.55 11.76
C ALA A 92 3.48 4.67 11.10
N ALA A 93 4.35 5.55 11.60
CA ALA A 93 5.72 5.70 11.11
C ALA A 93 6.49 4.37 11.11
N TYR A 94 6.41 3.62 12.22
CA TYR A 94 7.04 2.30 12.33
C TYR A 94 6.63 1.34 11.21
N PHE A 95 5.33 1.29 10.88
CA PHE A 95 4.83 0.42 9.82
C PHE A 95 5.22 0.91 8.41
N PHE A 96 5.19 2.23 8.16
CA PHE A 96 5.67 2.78 6.89
C PHE A 96 7.18 2.53 6.70
N GLU A 97 7.99 2.70 7.74
CA GLU A 97 9.43 2.39 7.71
C GLU A 97 9.69 0.89 7.46
N LYS A 98 8.86 0.01 8.04
CA LYS A 98 8.92 -1.42 7.73
C LYS A 98 8.56 -1.73 6.27
N ALA A 99 7.56 -1.07 5.71
CA ALA A 99 7.23 -1.23 4.30
C ALA A 99 8.42 -0.83 3.42
N LEU A 100 9.11 0.26 3.76
CA LEU A 100 10.33 0.70 3.07
C LEU A 100 11.54 -0.22 3.28
N ALA A 101 11.62 -0.88 4.44
CA ALA A 101 12.65 -1.89 4.70
C ALA A 101 12.41 -3.17 3.88
N ALA A 102 11.15 -3.51 3.62
CA ALA A 102 10.77 -4.62 2.75
C ALA A 102 10.97 -4.30 1.26
N ASP A 103 10.57 -3.09 0.83
CA ASP A 103 10.79 -2.58 -0.52
C ASP A 103 11.10 -1.08 -0.49
N SER A 104 12.39 -0.77 -0.67
CA SER A 104 12.89 0.61 -0.71
C SER A 104 12.35 1.43 -1.90
N GLY A 105 11.78 0.77 -2.91
CA GLY A 105 11.15 1.39 -4.08
C GLY A 105 9.65 1.62 -3.93
N TYR A 106 9.05 1.25 -2.80
CA TYR A 106 7.61 1.39 -2.54
C TYR A 106 7.23 2.85 -2.28
N ASP A 107 7.06 3.61 -3.36
CA ASP A 107 6.78 5.05 -3.40
C ASP A 107 5.58 5.47 -2.55
N ARG A 108 4.57 4.61 -2.41
CA ARG A 108 3.41 4.85 -1.54
C ARG A 108 3.77 5.04 -0.06
N ALA A 109 4.69 4.26 0.48
CA ALA A 109 5.06 4.39 1.90
C ALA A 109 5.81 5.70 2.18
N TYR A 110 6.59 6.23 1.22
CA TYR A 110 7.16 7.58 1.34
C TYR A 110 6.07 8.65 1.39
N VAL A 111 4.99 8.51 0.60
CA VAL A 111 3.86 9.45 0.64
C VAL A 111 3.18 9.40 2.01
N HIS A 112 2.89 8.21 2.54
CA HIS A 112 2.22 8.11 3.84
C HIS A 112 3.12 8.53 5.01
N LEU A 113 4.42 8.24 4.95
CA LEU A 113 5.38 8.76 5.92
C LEU A 113 5.45 10.29 5.86
N ALA A 114 5.42 10.90 4.67
CA ALA A 114 5.36 12.35 4.53
C ALA A 114 4.12 12.96 5.20
N LEU A 115 2.94 12.38 4.97
CA LEU A 115 1.70 12.82 5.62
C LEU A 115 1.77 12.64 7.15
N ASN A 116 2.44 11.60 7.63
CA ASN A 116 2.70 11.40 9.05
C ASN A 116 3.64 12.47 9.64
N GLU A 117 4.71 12.82 8.93
CA GLU A 117 5.63 13.89 9.31
C GLU A 117 4.93 15.25 9.35
N GLU A 118 4.05 15.53 8.38
CA GLU A 118 3.23 16.73 8.33
C GLU A 118 2.29 16.84 9.56
N ARG A 119 1.62 15.74 9.92
CA ARG A 119 0.80 15.67 11.16
C ARG A 119 1.59 15.96 12.42
N LEU A 120 2.90 15.68 12.40
CA LEU A 120 3.81 15.94 13.50
C LEU A 120 4.54 17.29 13.39
N GLY A 121 4.16 18.13 12.42
CA GLY A 121 4.72 19.47 12.21
C GLY A 121 6.11 19.49 11.58
N ARG A 122 6.61 18.34 11.11
CA ARG A 122 7.95 18.21 10.51
C ARG A 122 7.88 18.42 9.00
N ILE A 123 7.55 19.64 8.60
CA ILE A 123 7.24 19.99 7.20
C ILE A 123 8.43 19.75 6.25
N ASP A 124 9.67 20.03 6.68
CA ASP A 124 10.84 19.82 5.81
C ASP A 124 11.12 18.33 5.58
N SER A 125 10.87 17.49 6.58
CA SER A 125 10.94 16.02 6.46
C SER A 125 9.88 15.51 5.48
N ALA A 126 8.64 16.00 5.61
CA ALA A 126 7.55 15.67 4.69
C ALA A 126 7.87 16.05 3.23
N GLU A 127 8.45 17.23 2.99
CA GLU A 127 8.86 17.64 1.66
C GLU A 127 9.90 16.69 1.05
N GLU A 128 10.95 16.33 1.79
CA GLU A 128 11.99 15.44 1.29
C GLU A 128 11.43 14.07 0.92
N LEU A 129 10.57 13.51 1.78
CA LEU A 129 9.89 12.24 1.52
C LEU A 129 9.02 12.29 0.25
N LEU A 130 8.28 13.37 0.03
CA LEU A 130 7.48 13.55 -1.19
C LEU A 130 8.36 13.67 -2.44
N ARG A 131 9.51 14.33 -2.33
CA ARG A 131 10.48 14.42 -3.43
C ARG A 131 11.06 13.05 -3.77
N ILE A 132 11.37 12.23 -2.77
CA ILE A 132 11.82 10.85 -2.97
C ILE A 132 10.72 10.03 -3.66
N ALA A 133 9.47 10.10 -3.20
CA ALA A 133 8.34 9.41 -3.83
C ALA A 133 8.19 9.79 -5.32
N ILE A 134 8.31 11.07 -5.65
CA ILE A 134 8.25 11.58 -7.03
C ILE A 134 9.47 11.12 -7.86
N GLN A 135 10.64 10.98 -7.25
CA GLN A 135 11.84 10.48 -7.94
C GLN A 135 11.72 9.00 -8.27
N LEU A 136 11.21 8.19 -7.33
CA LEU A 136 10.97 6.76 -7.53
C LEU A 136 9.88 6.52 -8.57
N ASN A 137 8.77 7.27 -8.46
CA ASN A 137 7.66 7.19 -9.38
C ASN A 137 7.21 8.58 -9.83
N PRO A 138 7.72 9.07 -10.98
CA PRO A 138 7.31 10.36 -11.53
C PRO A 138 5.82 10.47 -11.87
N MET A 139 5.07 9.36 -11.92
CA MET A 139 3.65 9.31 -12.22
C MET A 139 2.78 9.17 -10.96
N ASN A 140 3.37 9.14 -9.76
CA ASN A 140 2.60 9.12 -8.52
C ASN A 140 1.88 10.46 -8.30
N PHE A 141 0.61 10.50 -8.71
CA PHE A 141 -0.21 11.70 -8.60
C PHE A 141 -0.45 12.12 -7.15
N ARG A 142 -0.53 11.17 -6.20
CA ARG A 142 -0.71 11.45 -4.77
C ARG A 142 0.50 12.19 -4.21
N ALA A 143 1.71 11.72 -4.52
CA ALA A 143 2.96 12.38 -4.12
C ALA A 143 3.03 13.81 -4.67
N ARG A 144 2.68 14.00 -5.95
CA ARG A 144 2.66 15.31 -6.59
C ARG A 144 1.59 16.25 -6.02
N ASN A 145 0.40 15.74 -5.72
CA ASN A 145 -0.68 16.53 -5.11
C ASN A 145 -0.31 16.99 -3.71
N ASN A 146 0.22 16.08 -2.87
CA ASN A 146 0.70 16.42 -1.53
C ASN A 146 1.88 17.41 -1.59
N TYR A 147 2.79 17.24 -2.56
CA TYR A 147 3.90 18.20 -2.72
C TYR A 147 3.40 19.57 -3.18
N ALA A 148 2.41 19.61 -4.07
CA ALA A 148 1.79 20.85 -4.49
C ALA A 148 1.09 21.56 -3.32
N ALA A 149 0.40 20.83 -2.45
CA ALA A 149 -0.24 21.39 -1.25
C ALA A 149 0.81 22.04 -0.34
N LEU A 150 1.90 21.32 -0.04
CA LEU A 150 3.01 21.83 0.78
C LEU A 150 3.66 23.07 0.16
N LEU A 151 3.83 23.10 -1.17
CA LEU A 151 4.35 24.27 -1.89
C LEU A 151 3.40 25.48 -1.81
N LEU A 152 2.08 25.27 -1.83
CA LEU A 152 1.12 26.36 -1.65
C LEU A 152 1.22 26.95 -0.24
N ASP A 153 1.32 26.11 0.79
CA ASP A 153 1.46 26.55 2.18
C ASP A 153 2.77 27.33 2.40
N LYS A 154 3.84 26.95 1.67
CA LYS A 154 5.12 27.67 1.66
C LYS A 154 5.12 28.94 0.78
N GLY A 155 4.05 29.23 0.03
CA GLY A 155 3.94 30.43 -0.81
C GLY A 155 4.58 30.30 -2.20
N PHE A 156 4.72 29.08 -2.73
CA PHE A 156 5.27 28.78 -4.07
C PHE A 156 4.20 28.29 -5.07
N PRO A 157 3.22 29.13 -5.46
CA PRO A 157 2.07 28.69 -6.26
C PRO A 157 2.43 28.31 -7.71
N HIS A 158 3.51 28.86 -8.28
CA HIS A 158 3.94 28.53 -9.63
C HIS A 158 4.49 27.10 -9.72
N GLU A 159 5.31 26.70 -8.75
CA GLU A 159 5.86 25.36 -8.60
C GLU A 159 4.75 24.35 -8.29
N ALA A 160 3.85 24.68 -7.37
CA ALA A 160 2.70 23.85 -7.04
C ALA A 160 1.86 23.53 -8.28
N ARG A 161 1.56 24.54 -9.10
CA ARG A 161 0.81 24.36 -10.36
C ARG A 161 1.50 23.39 -11.32
N LYS A 162 2.84 23.45 -11.43
CA LYS A 162 3.59 22.50 -12.28
C LYS A 162 3.43 21.05 -11.78
N GLN A 163 3.43 20.86 -10.45
CA GLN A 163 3.23 19.53 -9.87
C GLN A 163 1.81 19.02 -10.14
N LEU A 164 0.78 19.86 -9.94
CA LEU A 164 -0.62 19.50 -10.22
C LEU A 164 -0.87 19.18 -11.69
N GLN A 165 -0.26 19.94 -12.61
CA GLN A 165 -0.36 19.66 -14.05
C GLN A 165 0.22 18.28 -14.39
N ARG A 166 1.35 17.91 -13.78
CA ARG A 166 1.95 16.59 -13.95
C ARG A 166 1.09 15.50 -13.32
N ALA A 167 0.53 15.75 -12.13
CA ALA A 167 -0.38 14.82 -11.44
C ALA A 167 -1.64 14.53 -12.26
N ALA A 168 -2.27 15.57 -12.81
CA ALA A 168 -3.45 15.47 -13.66
C ALA A 168 -3.17 14.74 -14.98
N HIS A 169 -1.97 14.94 -15.56
CA HIS A 169 -1.55 14.21 -16.75
C HIS A 169 -1.31 12.72 -16.43
N SER A 170 -0.78 12.41 -15.25
CA SER A 170 -0.50 11.03 -14.85
C SER A 170 -1.71 10.22 -14.38
N ALA A 171 -2.74 10.88 -13.84
CA ALA A 171 -3.96 10.23 -13.35
C ALA A 171 -4.92 9.76 -14.47
N GLY A 172 -4.67 10.12 -15.73
CA GLY A 172 -5.63 9.90 -16.81
C GLY A 172 -6.83 10.86 -16.71
N ARG A 173 -7.45 11.16 -17.85
CA ARG A 173 -8.39 12.27 -18.01
C ARG A 173 -9.74 12.14 -17.27
N GLU A 174 -9.99 11.09 -16.49
CA GLU A 174 -11.28 10.86 -15.82
C GLU A 174 -11.31 11.38 -14.37
N ASP A 175 -10.27 11.13 -13.57
CA ASP A 175 -10.26 11.53 -12.15
C ASP A 175 -10.00 13.04 -11.96
N ALA A 176 -9.15 13.62 -12.81
CA ALA A 176 -8.77 15.04 -12.71
C ALA A 176 -9.93 16.01 -13.02
N ILE A 177 -10.95 15.58 -13.77
CA ILE A 177 -12.14 16.40 -14.07
C ILE A 177 -13.08 16.47 -12.85
N MET A 178 -13.11 15.44 -12.00
CA MET A 178 -14.01 15.40 -10.85
C MET A 178 -13.55 16.34 -9.72
N GLU A 179 -12.24 16.46 -9.49
CA GLU A 179 -11.71 17.28 -8.38
C GLU A 179 -11.59 18.78 -8.74
N ILE A 180 -11.36 19.11 -10.02
CA ILE A 180 -11.32 20.50 -10.48
C ILE A 180 -12.71 21.15 -10.47
N ASN A 181 -13.76 20.39 -10.81
CA ASN A 181 -15.13 20.92 -10.83
C ASN A 181 -15.65 21.20 -9.41
N LEU A 182 -15.28 20.41 -8.39
CA LEU A 182 -15.75 20.61 -7.02
C LEU A 182 -15.16 21.83 -6.31
N ARG A 183 -14.01 22.36 -6.77
CA ARG A 183 -13.46 23.64 -6.25
C ARG A 183 -13.93 24.88 -7.00
N GLN A 184 -14.50 24.73 -8.21
CA GLN A 184 -14.95 25.86 -9.02
C GLN A 184 -16.48 26.07 -9.00
N THR A 185 -17.27 25.18 -8.38
CA THR A 185 -18.73 25.31 -8.27
C THR A 185 -19.24 25.66 -6.88
N SER A 186 -18.46 26.33 -6.04
CA SER A 186 -19.00 27.06 -4.89
C SER A 186 -19.04 28.55 -5.22
N PRO A 187 -20.15 29.09 -5.76
CA PRO A 187 -20.36 30.52 -5.79
C PRO A 187 -20.44 31.01 -4.34
N SER A 188 -19.63 32.02 -4.01
CA SER A 188 -19.85 32.86 -2.84
C SER A 188 -21.23 33.52 -2.96
N TYR A 189 -22.21 33.09 -2.16
CA TYR A 189 -23.32 33.90 -1.65
C TYR A 189 -23.85 33.29 -0.36
#